data_AF-A0A644TAA8-F1
#
_entry.id   AF-A0A644TAA8-F1
#
_cell.length_a   1.000
_cell.length_b   1.000
_cell.length_c   1.000
_cell.angle_alpha   90.00
_cell.angle_beta   90.00
_cell.angle_gamma   90.00
#
_symmetry.space_group_name_H-M   'P 1'
#
loop_
_entity.id
_entity.type
_entity.pdbx_description
1 polymer ?
#
loop_
_entity_poly.entity_id
_entity_poly.type
_entity_poly.pdbx_seq_one_letter_code
_entity_poly.pdbx_strand_id
1 'polypeptide(L)'
;MNALEIQSLINAKEKRQFILEERKKKIEEIEENLNITFWGTTFKGFYYLLKRGILLLLAVMLIISSLLIFFNSEIIIPNKFKQELINDIGNSNYNENNKTWKSIYRNTAIEIFENRNWDATQIERTLQKNIEKEYQLIAENQYNEFRAAIVILFLILAAFILYISRLTKKLKERNDLILESDDLAQQIIDDYNKTLQEERDELQSLKKAYLGSSHI
;
A
#
# COMPACT_ATOMS: atom_id res chain seq x y z
N MET A 1 -63.69 23.50 18.59
CA MET A 1 -63.56 22.03 18.60
C MET A 1 -64.50 21.48 19.63
N ASN A 2 -65.28 20.46 19.27
CA ASN A 2 -66.12 19.74 20.23
C ASN A 2 -65.26 18.79 21.10
N ALA A 3 -65.70 18.47 22.32
CA ALA A 3 -65.01 17.57 23.24
C ALA A 3 -64.69 16.19 22.60
N LEU A 4 -65.60 15.67 21.78
CA LEU A 4 -65.41 14.43 21.01
C LEU A 4 -64.28 14.54 19.97
N GLU A 5 -64.13 15.68 19.30
CA GLU A 5 -63.03 15.91 18.35
C GLU A 5 -61.69 15.94 19.09
N ILE A 6 -61.61 16.63 20.24
CA ILE A 6 -60.39 16.70 21.06
C ILE A 6 -60.00 15.29 21.57
N GLN A 7 -60.95 14.50 22.06
CA GLN A 7 -60.71 13.13 22.53
C GLN A 7 -60.22 12.21 21.41
N SER A 8 -60.79 12.31 20.20
CA SER A 8 -60.33 11.53 19.05
C SER A 8 -58.90 11.89 18.63
N LEU A 9 -58.54 13.17 18.72
CA LEU A 9 -57.22 13.70 18.40
C LEU A 9 -56.17 13.23 19.42
N ILE A 10 -56.54 13.20 20.71
CA ILE A 10 -55.73 12.64 21.79
C ILE A 10 -55.44 11.16 21.53
N ASN A 11 -56.47 10.34 21.28
CA ASN A 11 -56.29 8.90 21.03
C ASN A 11 -55.42 8.64 19.78
N ALA A 12 -55.59 9.43 18.73
CA ALA A 12 -54.78 9.31 17.52
C ALA A 12 -53.30 9.65 17.77
N LYS A 13 -53.02 10.72 18.54
CA LYS A 13 -51.65 11.09 18.92
C LYS A 13 -51.03 10.09 19.90
N GLU A 14 -51.78 9.53 20.84
CA GLU A 14 -51.29 8.48 21.76
C GLU A 14 -50.86 7.22 20.99
N LYS A 15 -51.66 6.79 20.01
CA LYS A 15 -51.31 5.66 19.14
C LYS A 15 -50.05 5.94 18.32
N ARG A 16 -49.89 7.18 17.85
CA ARG A 16 -48.68 7.62 17.12
C ARG A 16 -47.45 7.60 18.02
N GLN A 17 -47.58 8.10 19.24
CA GLN A 17 -46.53 8.13 20.25
C GLN A 17 -46.05 6.72 20.63
N PHE A 18 -46.98 5.76 20.78
CA PHE A 18 -46.64 4.36 21.01
C PHE A 18 -45.80 3.76 19.86
N ILE A 19 -46.18 4.02 18.60
CA ILE A 19 -45.41 3.56 17.42
C ILE A 19 -44.02 4.20 17.37
N LEU A 20 -43.91 5.48 17.74
CA LEU A 20 -42.64 6.19 17.80
C LEU A 20 -41.73 5.62 18.90
N GLU A 21 -42.25 5.31 20.08
CA GLU A 21 -41.50 4.67 21.16
C GLU A 21 -41.00 3.26 20.79
N GLU A 22 -41.84 2.46 20.11
CA GLU A 22 -41.44 1.12 19.64
C GLU A 22 -40.31 1.21 18.61
N ARG A 23 -40.36 2.19 17.71
CA ARG A 23 -39.31 2.45 16.73
C ARG A 23 -38.03 2.97 17.37
N LYS A 24 -38.13 3.85 18.37
CA LYS A 24 -36.98 4.33 19.15
C LYS A 24 -36.24 3.16 19.79
N LYS A 25 -36.96 2.21 20.38
CA LYS A 25 -36.33 1.04 21.02
C LYS A 25 -35.51 0.19 20.04
N LYS A 26 -36.02 0.01 18.80
CA LYS A 26 -35.28 -0.68 17.72
C LYS A 26 -34.06 0.11 17.26
N ILE A 27 -34.13 1.43 17.29
CA ILE A 27 -33.02 2.32 16.92
C ILE A 27 -31.92 2.29 18.01
N GLU A 28 -32.29 2.29 19.28
CA GLU A 28 -31.35 2.15 20.41
C GLU A 28 -30.63 0.79 20.38
N GLU A 29 -31.32 -0.31 20.04
CA GLU A 29 -30.69 -1.62 19.83
C GLU A 29 -29.68 -1.62 18.65
N ILE A 30 -29.94 -0.83 17.62
CA ILE A 30 -29.01 -0.65 16.49
C ILE A 30 -27.81 0.21 16.92
N GLU A 31 -28.03 1.25 17.73
CA GLU A 31 -26.98 2.14 18.26
C GLU A 31 -25.98 1.38 19.14
N GLU A 32 -26.46 0.51 20.04
CA GLU A 32 -25.58 -0.25 20.94
C GLU A 32 -24.61 -1.15 20.15
N ASN A 33 -25.08 -1.70 19.02
CA ASN A 33 -24.25 -2.46 18.08
C ASN A 33 -23.28 -1.56 17.27
N LEU A 34 -23.67 -0.32 16.96
CA LEU A 34 -22.82 0.65 16.24
C LEU A 34 -21.71 1.22 17.13
N ASN A 35 -21.99 1.49 18.41
CA ASN A 35 -21.06 2.19 19.31
C ASN A 35 -19.82 1.34 19.67
N ILE A 36 -19.98 0.02 19.79
CA ILE A 36 -18.86 -0.94 19.91
C ILE A 36 -17.98 -0.92 18.65
N THR A 37 -18.58 -0.59 17.50
CA THR A 37 -17.92 -0.56 16.20
C THR A 37 -17.11 0.73 16.00
N PHE A 38 -17.57 1.87 16.54
CA PHE A 38 -16.96 3.20 16.37
C PHE A 38 -15.47 3.29 16.75
N TRP A 39 -15.09 2.84 17.95
CA TRP A 39 -13.69 2.86 18.40
C TRP A 39 -12.79 1.96 17.54
N GLY A 40 -13.31 0.79 17.16
CA GLY A 40 -12.61 -0.14 16.26
C GLY A 40 -12.42 0.45 14.86
N THR A 41 -13.43 1.12 14.32
CA THR A 41 -13.40 1.77 13.01
C THR A 41 -12.46 2.97 13.01
N THR A 42 -12.46 3.79 14.06
CA THR A 42 -11.54 4.93 14.19
C THR A 42 -10.08 4.49 14.25
N PHE A 43 -9.76 3.47 15.07
CA PHE A 43 -8.40 2.93 15.16
C PHE A 43 -7.95 2.29 13.84
N LYS A 44 -8.83 1.59 13.13
CA LYS A 44 -8.56 1.05 11.78
C LYS A 44 -8.24 2.16 10.78
N GLY A 45 -8.97 3.28 10.82
CA GLY A 45 -8.70 4.45 9.99
C GLY A 45 -7.28 5.00 10.19
N PHE A 46 -6.87 5.18 11.45
CA PHE A 46 -5.51 5.61 11.79
C PHE A 46 -4.46 4.58 11.37
N TYR A 47 -4.71 3.30 11.63
CA TYR A 47 -3.83 2.20 11.20
C TYR A 47 -3.61 2.21 9.68
N TYR A 48 -4.66 2.39 8.87
CA TYR A 48 -4.51 2.46 7.42
C TYR A 48 -3.71 3.69 6.97
N LEU A 49 -3.85 4.82 7.65
CA LEU A 49 -3.05 6.02 7.38
C LEU A 49 -1.57 5.76 7.64
N LEU A 50 -1.24 5.23 8.82
CA LEU A 50 0.13 4.94 9.22
C LEU A 50 0.76 3.86 8.34
N LYS A 51 0.03 2.76 8.10
CA LYS A 51 0.44 1.69 7.18
C LYS A 51 0.74 2.23 5.80
N ARG A 52 -0.11 3.10 5.25
CA ARG A 52 0.11 3.72 3.95
C ARG A 52 1.39 4.58 3.95
N GLY A 53 1.62 5.36 5.00
CA GLY A 53 2.84 6.16 5.15
C GLY A 53 4.10 5.31 5.09
N ILE A 54 4.14 4.22 5.87
CA ILE A 54 5.26 3.27 5.88
C ILE A 54 5.47 2.62 4.50
N LEU A 55 4.38 2.17 3.84
CA LEU A 55 4.47 1.56 2.51
C LEU A 55 5.03 2.54 1.47
N LEU A 56 4.60 3.81 1.51
CA LEU A 56 5.13 4.83 0.59
C LEU A 56 6.62 5.09 0.84
N LEU A 57 7.04 5.21 2.10
CA LEU A 57 8.45 5.38 2.44
C LEU A 57 9.29 4.19 1.95
N LEU A 58 8.83 2.96 2.17
CA LEU A 58 9.50 1.75 1.68
C LEU A 58 9.62 1.73 0.15
N ALA A 59 8.56 2.09 -0.57
CA ALA A 59 8.60 2.16 -2.03
C ALA A 59 9.61 3.20 -2.52
N VAL A 60 9.63 4.40 -1.91
CA VAL A 60 10.60 5.45 -2.24
C VAL A 60 12.02 4.98 -1.96
N MET A 61 12.27 4.34 -0.83
CA MET A 61 13.59 3.79 -0.49
C MET A 61 14.05 2.73 -1.50
N LEU A 62 13.17 1.86 -1.97
CA LEU A 62 13.50 0.88 -3.02
C LEU A 62 13.84 1.54 -4.36
N ILE A 63 13.09 2.57 -4.75
CA ILE A 63 13.35 3.32 -5.99
C ILE A 63 14.71 4.04 -5.89
N ILE A 64 14.98 4.72 -4.78
CA ILE A 64 16.27 5.39 -4.54
C ILE A 64 17.41 4.36 -4.56
N SER A 65 17.22 3.22 -3.88
CA SER A 65 18.23 2.14 -3.88
C SER A 65 18.48 1.61 -5.28
N SER A 66 17.44 1.42 -6.09
CA SER A 66 17.56 0.99 -7.48
C SER A 66 18.34 2.00 -8.33
N LEU A 67 18.07 3.30 -8.17
CA LEU A 67 18.83 4.37 -8.81
C LEU A 67 20.30 4.39 -8.37
N LEU A 68 20.58 4.21 -7.08
CA LEU A 68 21.93 4.12 -6.56
C LEU A 68 22.67 2.92 -7.14
N ILE A 69 22.04 1.75 -7.21
CA ILE A 69 22.63 0.55 -7.84
C ILE A 69 22.90 0.81 -9.33
N PHE A 70 22.04 1.57 -10.02
CA PHE A 70 22.19 1.87 -11.45
C PHE A 70 23.24 2.93 -11.77
N PHE A 71 23.44 3.94 -10.93
CA PHE A 71 24.44 5.00 -11.18
C PHE A 71 25.77 4.75 -10.47
N ASN A 72 25.75 4.15 -9.28
CA ASN A 72 26.93 3.94 -8.46
C ASN A 72 26.85 2.60 -7.72
N SER A 73 27.06 1.53 -8.49
CA SER A 73 26.87 0.15 -8.00
C SER A 73 27.84 -0.24 -6.90
N GLU A 74 29.00 0.41 -6.81
CA GLU A 74 30.02 0.13 -5.80
C GLU A 74 29.54 0.38 -4.37
N ILE A 75 28.52 1.24 -4.18
CA ILE A 75 27.92 1.52 -2.87
C ILE A 75 27.19 0.29 -2.30
N ILE A 76 26.60 -0.54 -3.17
CA ILE A 76 25.71 -1.64 -2.76
C ILE A 76 26.27 -3.02 -3.17
N ILE A 77 26.97 -3.09 -4.30
CA ILE A 77 27.67 -4.28 -4.80
C ILE A 77 29.18 -3.98 -4.80
N PRO A 78 29.92 -4.42 -3.77
CA PRO A 78 31.32 -4.09 -3.61
C PRO A 78 32.18 -4.53 -4.81
N ASN A 79 33.21 -3.77 -5.13
CA ASN A 79 34.16 -4.08 -6.21
C ASN A 79 34.89 -5.43 -5.99
N LYS A 80 34.97 -5.89 -4.73
CA LYS A 80 35.48 -7.23 -4.38
C LYS A 80 34.70 -8.35 -5.08
N PHE A 81 33.40 -8.19 -5.30
CA PHE A 81 32.59 -9.16 -6.02
C PHE A 81 32.99 -9.28 -7.50
N LYS A 82 33.32 -8.15 -8.15
CA LYS A 82 33.86 -8.14 -9.53
C LYS A 82 35.21 -8.87 -9.59
N GLN A 83 36.06 -8.70 -8.58
CA GLN A 83 37.35 -9.39 -8.49
C GLN A 83 37.21 -10.89 -8.23
N GLU A 84 36.27 -11.29 -7.35
CA GLU A 84 35.96 -12.71 -7.11
C GLU A 84 35.42 -13.38 -8.39
N LEU A 85 34.54 -12.72 -9.15
CA LEU A 85 34.08 -13.17 -10.47
C LEU A 85 35.24 -13.38 -11.47
N ILE A 86 36.20 -12.45 -11.54
CA ILE A 86 37.38 -12.59 -12.43
C ILE A 86 38.20 -13.82 -12.05
N ASN A 87 38.42 -14.05 -10.76
CA ASN A 87 39.18 -15.20 -10.27
C ASN A 87 38.46 -16.54 -10.55
N ASP A 88 37.14 -16.58 -10.34
CA ASP A 88 36.33 -17.76 -10.62
C ASP A 88 36.24 -18.08 -12.11
N ILE A 89 36.14 -17.06 -12.96
CA ILE A 89 36.19 -17.21 -14.42
C ILE A 89 37.57 -17.72 -14.86
N GLY A 90 38.65 -17.19 -14.29
CA GLY A 90 40.01 -17.64 -14.57
C GLY A 90 40.24 -19.12 -14.20
N ASN A 91 39.65 -19.57 -13.10
CA ASN A 91 39.75 -20.96 -12.62
C ASN A 91 38.80 -21.93 -13.37
N SER A 92 37.61 -21.48 -13.79
CA SER A 92 36.60 -22.34 -14.44
C SER A 92 36.78 -22.49 -15.96
N ASN A 93 37.31 -21.48 -16.66
CA ASN A 93 37.50 -21.52 -18.12
C ASN A 93 38.74 -22.30 -18.59
N TYR A 94 39.51 -22.89 -17.68
CA TYR A 94 40.55 -23.84 -18.05
C TYR A 94 39.97 -25.09 -18.75
N ASN A 95 38.65 -25.33 -18.64
CA ASN A 95 38.07 -26.60 -19.13
C ASN A 95 37.09 -26.58 -20.31
N GLU A 96 36.30 -25.55 -20.68
CA GLU A 96 35.14 -25.88 -21.56
C GLU A 96 34.62 -24.90 -22.64
N ASN A 97 35.06 -23.64 -22.75
CA ASN A 97 34.46 -22.72 -23.75
C ASN A 97 35.32 -22.43 -24.99
N ASN A 98 35.10 -23.22 -26.05
CA ASN A 98 35.80 -23.14 -27.33
C ASN A 98 35.69 -21.76 -28.03
N LYS A 99 34.62 -20.99 -27.74
CA LYS A 99 34.43 -19.62 -28.28
C LYS A 99 35.35 -18.59 -27.62
N THR A 100 35.55 -18.68 -26.31
CA THR A 100 36.40 -17.75 -25.54
C THR A 100 37.87 -17.94 -25.92
N TRP A 101 38.33 -19.19 -25.95
CA TRP A 101 39.68 -19.51 -26.41
C TRP A 101 39.91 -19.10 -27.87
N LYS A 102 38.92 -19.30 -28.76
CA LYS A 102 39.00 -18.82 -30.14
C LYS A 102 39.14 -17.30 -30.24
N SER A 103 38.46 -16.53 -29.39
CA SER A 103 38.59 -15.07 -29.30
C SER A 103 40.00 -14.66 -28.83
N ILE A 104 40.47 -15.25 -27.74
CA ILE A 104 41.80 -15.01 -27.16
C ILE A 104 42.91 -15.30 -28.17
N TYR A 105 42.90 -16.48 -28.81
CA TYR A 105 43.89 -16.84 -29.81
C TYR A 105 43.82 -15.97 -31.05
N ARG A 106 42.61 -15.59 -31.49
CA ARG A 106 42.45 -14.67 -32.63
C ARG A 106 43.03 -13.29 -32.34
N ASN A 107 42.70 -12.70 -31.18
CA ASN A 107 43.19 -11.37 -30.80
C ASN A 107 44.71 -11.37 -30.61
N THR A 108 45.24 -12.43 -29.99
CA THR A 108 46.69 -12.61 -29.83
C THR A 108 47.38 -12.78 -31.18
N ALA A 109 46.80 -13.57 -32.10
CA ALA A 109 47.35 -13.71 -33.44
C ALA A 109 47.36 -12.38 -34.20
N ILE A 110 46.29 -11.57 -34.10
CA ILE A 110 46.23 -10.23 -34.73
C ILE A 110 47.35 -9.33 -34.21
N GLU A 111 47.52 -9.22 -32.89
CA GLU A 111 48.57 -8.38 -32.29
C GLU A 111 49.99 -8.88 -32.66
N ILE A 112 50.17 -10.19 -32.80
CA ILE A 112 51.43 -10.78 -33.28
C ILE A 112 51.64 -10.48 -34.77
N PHE A 113 50.63 -10.61 -35.63
CA PHE A 113 50.74 -10.36 -37.07
C PHE A 113 51.01 -8.88 -37.41
N GLU A 114 50.57 -7.95 -36.56
CA GLU A 114 50.79 -6.51 -36.73
C GLU A 114 52.24 -6.06 -36.44
N ASN A 115 53.03 -6.84 -35.71
CA ASN A 115 54.43 -6.55 -35.39
C ASN A 115 55.34 -7.70 -35.86
N ARG A 116 56.37 -7.46 -36.68
CA ARG A 116 57.07 -8.56 -37.39
C ARG A 116 58.18 -9.29 -36.60
N ASN A 117 58.58 -8.80 -35.42
CA ASN A 117 59.72 -9.34 -34.66
C ASN A 117 59.34 -9.64 -33.20
N TRP A 118 58.61 -10.73 -32.95
CA TRP A 118 58.28 -11.18 -31.61
C TRP A 118 59.20 -12.31 -31.16
N ASP A 119 59.69 -12.25 -29.92
CA ASP A 119 60.27 -13.41 -29.24
C ASP A 119 59.19 -14.22 -28.50
N ALA A 120 59.53 -15.44 -28.07
CA ALA A 120 58.60 -16.34 -27.36
C ALA A 120 58.04 -15.72 -26.06
N THR A 121 58.83 -14.91 -25.36
CA THR A 121 58.43 -14.25 -24.12
C THR A 121 57.44 -13.12 -24.36
N GLN A 122 57.56 -12.38 -25.46
CA GLN A 122 56.62 -11.35 -25.86
C GLN A 122 55.29 -11.96 -26.34
N ILE A 123 55.34 -13.11 -27.03
CA ILE A 123 54.14 -13.88 -27.40
C ILE A 123 53.40 -14.33 -26.14
N GLU A 124 54.11 -14.90 -25.17
CA GLU A 124 53.55 -15.34 -23.89
C GLU A 124 52.89 -14.19 -23.11
N ARG A 125 53.57 -13.04 -22.99
CA ARG A 125 53.01 -11.84 -22.32
C ARG A 125 51.76 -11.32 -23.00
N THR A 126 51.72 -11.37 -24.33
CA THR A 126 50.57 -10.88 -25.11
C THR A 126 49.38 -11.81 -24.99
N LEU A 127 49.64 -13.12 -25.00
CA LEU A 127 48.62 -14.13 -24.71
C LEU A 127 48.03 -13.92 -23.31
N GLN A 128 48.88 -13.75 -22.29
CA GLN A 128 48.42 -13.49 -20.91
C GLN A 128 47.59 -12.21 -20.81
N LYS A 129 48.02 -11.12 -21.44
CA LYS A 129 47.28 -9.86 -21.49
C LYS A 129 45.90 -10.02 -22.13
N ASN A 130 45.81 -10.76 -23.24
CA ASN A 130 44.54 -10.99 -23.93
C ASN A 130 43.62 -11.95 -23.17
N ILE A 131 44.17 -12.93 -22.46
CA ILE A 131 43.42 -13.77 -21.51
C ILE A 131 42.81 -12.90 -20.41
N GLU A 132 43.60 -12.06 -19.76
CA GLU A 132 43.14 -11.19 -18.67
C GLU A 132 42.06 -10.22 -19.16
N LYS A 133 42.25 -9.61 -20.32
CA LYS A 133 41.28 -8.70 -20.93
C LYS A 133 39.94 -9.39 -21.24
N GLU A 134 39.97 -10.61 -21.79
CA GLU A 134 38.74 -11.35 -22.10
C GLU A 134 38.00 -11.76 -20.82
N TYR A 135 38.73 -12.18 -19.78
CA TYR A 135 38.14 -12.50 -18.48
C TYR A 135 37.53 -11.28 -17.80
N GLN A 136 38.21 -10.12 -17.85
CA GLN A 136 37.65 -8.86 -17.37
C GLN A 136 36.36 -8.50 -18.10
N LEU A 137 36.31 -8.67 -19.43
CA LEU A 137 35.13 -8.36 -20.23
C LEU A 137 33.95 -9.29 -19.90
N ILE A 138 34.20 -10.59 -19.75
CA ILE A 138 33.16 -11.57 -19.35
C ILE A 138 32.65 -11.25 -17.94
N ALA A 139 33.56 -11.00 -16.98
CA ALA A 139 33.20 -10.65 -15.61
C ALA A 139 32.38 -9.36 -15.56
N GLU A 140 32.77 -8.35 -16.34
CA GLU A 140 32.04 -7.09 -16.43
C GLU A 140 30.65 -7.26 -17.03
N ASN A 141 30.51 -8.10 -18.07
CA ASN A 141 29.20 -8.38 -18.65
C ASN A 141 28.29 -9.12 -17.65
N GLN A 142 28.78 -10.15 -16.98
CA GLN A 142 28.02 -10.87 -15.95
C GLN A 142 27.65 -9.97 -14.78
N TYR A 143 28.57 -9.10 -14.33
CA TYR A 143 28.32 -8.11 -13.29
C TYR A 143 27.21 -7.14 -13.71
N ASN A 144 27.25 -6.65 -14.95
CA ASN A 144 26.24 -5.73 -15.49
C ASN A 144 24.86 -6.39 -15.63
N GLU A 145 24.80 -7.65 -16.07
CA GLU A 145 23.56 -8.44 -16.13
C GLU A 145 22.96 -8.65 -14.74
N PHE A 146 23.78 -9.05 -13.77
CA PHE A 146 23.35 -9.23 -12.38
C PHE A 146 22.85 -7.92 -11.77
N ARG A 147 23.59 -6.82 -11.98
CA ARG A 147 23.20 -5.48 -11.55
C ARG A 147 21.84 -5.08 -12.14
N ALA A 148 21.64 -5.27 -13.43
CA ALA A 148 20.39 -4.97 -14.11
C ALA A 148 19.23 -5.81 -13.53
N ALA A 149 19.45 -7.09 -13.26
CA ALA A 149 18.46 -7.97 -12.66
C ALA A 149 18.01 -7.47 -11.26
N ILE A 150 18.95 -7.05 -10.40
CA ILE A 150 18.64 -6.48 -9.09
C ILE A 150 17.84 -5.19 -9.22
N VAL A 151 18.26 -4.28 -10.11
CA VAL A 151 17.57 -3.01 -10.38
C VAL A 151 16.12 -3.26 -10.76
N ILE A 152 15.88 -4.17 -11.70
CA ILE A 152 14.54 -4.56 -12.16
C ILE A 152 13.74 -5.17 -11.00
N LEU A 153 14.34 -6.08 -10.22
CA LEU A 153 13.68 -6.69 -9.07
C LEU A 153 13.21 -5.64 -8.04
N PHE A 154 14.06 -4.67 -7.73
CA PHE A 154 13.73 -3.60 -6.79
C PHE A 154 12.59 -2.71 -7.31
N LEU A 155 12.57 -2.42 -8.61
CA LEU A 155 11.48 -1.66 -9.23
C LEU A 155 10.16 -2.43 -9.22
N ILE A 156 10.19 -3.74 -9.49
CA ILE A 156 9.00 -4.61 -9.39
C ILE A 156 8.45 -4.62 -7.96
N LEU A 157 9.34 -4.80 -6.96
CA LEU A 157 8.96 -4.75 -5.56
C LEU A 157 8.38 -3.39 -5.16
N ALA A 158 8.99 -2.29 -5.61
CA ALA A 158 8.47 -0.95 -5.38
C ALA A 158 7.07 -0.77 -5.99
N ALA A 159 6.87 -1.20 -7.24
CA ALA A 159 5.56 -1.14 -7.91
C ALA A 159 4.50 -1.96 -7.15
N PHE A 160 4.87 -3.15 -6.67
CA PHE A 160 4.00 -3.99 -5.86
C PHE A 160 3.61 -3.33 -4.52
N ILE A 161 4.57 -2.72 -3.83
CA ILE A 161 4.30 -1.98 -2.58
C ILE A 161 3.41 -0.76 -2.84
N LEU A 162 3.64 -0.01 -3.92
CA LEU A 162 2.77 1.10 -4.32
C LEU A 162 1.34 0.63 -4.62
N TYR A 163 1.18 -0.53 -5.23
CA TYR A 163 -0.12 -1.15 -5.44
C TYR A 163 -0.82 -1.47 -4.12
N ILE A 164 -0.12 -2.07 -3.15
CA ILE A 164 -0.67 -2.32 -1.79
C ILE A 164 -1.01 -1.00 -1.08
N SER A 165 -0.19 0.04 -1.25
CA SER A 165 -0.46 1.38 -0.72
C SER A 165 -1.76 1.96 -1.28
N ARG A 166 -2.02 1.78 -2.58
CA ARG A 166 -3.29 2.17 -3.22
C ARG A 166 -4.48 1.40 -2.67
N LEU A 167 -4.35 0.09 -2.45
CA LEU A 167 -5.40 -0.72 -1.80
C LEU A 167 -5.67 -0.24 -0.38
N THR A 168 -4.62 0.08 0.37
CA THR A 168 -4.72 0.61 1.74
C THR A 168 -5.48 1.95 1.76
N LYS A 169 -5.25 2.83 0.76
CA LYS A 169 -6.04 4.06 0.59
C LYS A 169 -7.53 3.76 0.40
N LYS A 170 -7.87 2.80 -0.48
CA LYS A 170 -9.27 2.40 -0.70
C LYS A 170 -9.94 1.84 0.55
N LEU A 171 -9.20 1.06 1.36
CA LEU A 171 -9.71 0.55 2.64
C LEU A 171 -9.96 1.69 3.63
N LYS A 172 -9.08 2.70 3.68
CA LYS A 172 -9.31 3.91 4.47
C LYS A 172 -10.57 4.65 4.01
N GLU A 173 -10.72 4.89 2.71
CA GLU A 173 -11.91 5.58 2.16
C GLU A 173 -13.21 4.86 2.54
N ARG A 174 -13.23 3.52 2.47
CA ARG A 174 -14.38 2.72 2.95
C ARG A 174 -14.62 2.85 4.45
N ASN A 175 -13.55 2.89 5.23
CA ASN A 175 -13.64 3.05 6.68
C ASN A 175 -14.13 4.46 7.06
N ASP A 176 -13.72 5.50 6.32
CA ASP A 176 -14.20 6.87 6.49
C ASP A 176 -15.71 6.96 6.19
N LEU A 177 -16.20 6.28 5.14
CA LEU A 177 -17.64 6.19 4.83
C LEU A 177 -18.45 5.47 5.91
N ILE A 178 -17.88 4.46 6.57
CA ILE A 178 -18.54 3.79 7.69
C ILE A 178 -18.69 4.77 8.85
N LEU A 179 -17.65 5.54 9.18
CA LEU A 179 -17.72 6.55 10.24
C LEU A 179 -18.75 7.65 9.94
N GLU A 180 -18.84 8.10 8.69
CA GLU A 180 -19.86 9.07 8.27
C GLU A 180 -21.28 8.48 8.37
N SER A 181 -21.45 7.21 8.03
CA SER A 181 -22.72 6.50 8.22
C SER A 181 -23.08 6.34 9.69
N ASP A 182 -22.11 6.09 10.57
CA ASP A 182 -22.30 5.99 12.02
C ASP A 182 -22.76 7.35 12.59
N ASP A 183 -22.12 8.46 12.16
CA ASP A 183 -22.48 9.82 12.57
C ASP A 183 -23.91 10.21 12.10
N LEU A 184 -24.23 9.91 10.84
CA LEU A 184 -25.58 10.13 10.30
C LEU A 184 -26.63 9.30 11.03
N ALA A 185 -26.32 8.05 11.37
CA ALA A 185 -27.23 7.22 12.15
C ALA A 185 -27.50 7.89 13.50
N GLN A 186 -26.46 8.35 14.20
CA GLN A 186 -26.59 9.02 15.50
C GLN A 186 -27.41 10.32 15.42
N GLN A 187 -27.21 11.13 14.38
CA GLN A 187 -28.03 12.33 14.13
C GLN A 187 -29.53 11.98 13.95
N ILE A 188 -29.84 10.89 13.23
CA ILE A 188 -31.22 10.42 13.07
C ILE A 188 -31.83 10.05 14.42
N ILE A 189 -31.06 9.41 15.32
CA ILE A 189 -31.54 9.06 16.67
C ILE A 189 -31.87 10.33 17.45
N ASP A 190 -31.00 11.33 17.41
CA ASP A 190 -31.17 12.60 18.11
C ASP A 190 -32.40 13.37 17.60
N ASP A 191 -32.59 13.45 16.29
CA ASP A 191 -33.77 14.06 15.68
C ASP A 191 -35.06 13.31 16.07
N TYR A 192 -35.00 11.98 16.13
CA TYR A 192 -36.13 11.16 16.55
C TYR A 192 -36.48 11.38 18.03
N ASN A 193 -35.46 11.47 18.89
CA ASN A 193 -35.62 11.78 20.30
C ASN A 193 -36.27 13.16 20.51
N LYS A 194 -35.84 14.15 19.75
CA LYS A 194 -36.43 15.50 19.78
C LYS A 194 -37.90 15.49 19.33
N THR A 195 -38.19 14.81 18.23
CA THR A 195 -39.57 14.67 17.73
C THR A 195 -40.50 13.98 18.74
N LEU A 196 -40.00 12.94 19.43
CA LEU A 196 -40.74 12.26 20.50
C LEU A 196 -41.03 13.17 21.69
N GLN A 197 -40.07 14.02 22.05
CA GLN A 197 -40.22 15.00 23.12
C GLN A 197 -41.29 16.05 22.75
N GLU A 198 -41.23 16.60 21.54
CA GLU A 198 -42.20 17.58 21.03
C GLU A 198 -43.63 17.01 21.00
N GLU A 199 -43.83 15.79 20.49
CA GLU A 199 -45.13 15.11 20.52
C GLU A 199 -45.62 14.84 21.96
N ARG A 200 -44.72 14.54 22.92
CA ARG A 200 -45.10 14.41 24.35
C ARG A 200 -45.60 15.73 24.94
N ASP A 201 -44.91 16.82 24.65
CA ASP A 201 -45.25 18.15 25.16
C ASP A 201 -46.57 18.66 24.56
N GLU A 202 -46.80 18.43 23.26
CA GLU A 202 -48.07 18.72 22.59
C GLU A 202 -49.23 17.90 23.17
N LEU A 203 -49.02 16.60 23.39
CA LEU A 203 -50.05 15.70 23.90
C LEU A 203 -50.43 16.03 25.35
N GLN A 204 -49.45 16.41 26.19
CA GLN A 204 -49.72 16.96 27.52
C GLN A 204 -50.52 18.26 27.45
N SER A 205 -50.19 19.15 26.52
CA SER A 205 -50.89 20.43 26.34
C SER A 205 -52.34 20.20 25.91
N LEU A 206 -52.59 19.27 24.98
CA LEU A 206 -53.93 18.86 24.55
C LEU A 206 -54.74 18.23 25.69
N LYS A 207 -54.14 17.34 26.49
CA LYS A 207 -54.80 16.76 27.67
C LYS A 207 -55.20 17.81 28.70
N LYS A 208 -54.32 18.78 28.98
CA LYS A 208 -54.62 19.92 29.87
C LYS A 208 -55.76 20.77 29.32
N ALA A 209 -55.76 21.08 28.03
CA ALA A 209 -56.81 21.87 27.39
C ALA A 209 -58.18 21.15 27.42
N TYR A 210 -58.19 19.83 27.18
CA TYR A 210 -59.39 19.01 27.27
C TYR A 210 -60.00 19.03 28.69
N LEU A 211 -59.19 18.77 29.71
CA LEU A 211 -59.62 18.80 31.12
C LEU A 211 -60.12 20.17 31.57
N GLY A 212 -59.49 21.26 31.09
CA GLY A 212 -59.95 22.62 31.33
C GLY A 212 -61.27 22.95 30.64
N SER A 213 -61.51 22.39 29.45
CA SER A 213 -62.77 22.57 28.69
C SER A 213 -63.94 21.74 29.23
N SER A 214 -63.68 20.64 29.94
CA SER A 214 -64.72 19.80 30.58
C SER A 214 -65.23 20.34 31.93
N HIS A 215 -64.63 21.42 32.43
CA HIS A 215 -65.00 22.08 33.70
C HIS A 215 -65.69 23.44 33.50
N ILE A 216 -66.04 23.79 32.26
CA ILE A 216 -66.90 24.94 31.89
C ILE A 216 -68.21 24.38 31.35
#